data_AF-A0A1G3EHF7-F1
#
_entry.id   AF-A0A1G3EHF7-F1
#
_cell.length_a   1.000
_cell.length_b   1.000
_cell.length_c   1.000
_cell.angle_alpha   90.00
_cell.angle_beta   90.00
_cell.angle_gamma   90.00
#
_symmetry.space_group_name_H-M   'P 1'
#
loop_
_entity.id
_entity.type
_entity.pdbx_description
1 polymer ?
#
loop_
_entity_poly.entity_id
_entity_poly.type
_entity_poly.pdbx_seq_one_letter_code
_entity_poly.pdbx_strand_id
1 'polypeptide(L)'
;MKAKVLFACIVLPALFVALWIYGNTAISVGEQESRWIIQDMWGEGYFNSAVGGLEGYERINLLSLQKGSSKNQELITYVVRNKCTDGSERCYVIMTSASNLLIDGGEFDSGLRGAVEAVGRVKTSDVCPIVFESAVLKYKIKVLSSKGISSARSMSKDILKKIKLNGGLMRDLRTKSCTDLSGIKPAYFHEYALLVAYVMGFAGGDLAKAGAYIEFSAQ
;
A
#
# COMPACT_ATOMS: atom_id res chain seq x y z
N MET A 1 -9.23 -29.83 43.68
CA MET A 1 -8.46 -28.57 43.59
C MET A 1 -7.10 -28.69 42.90
N LYS A 2 -6.32 -29.77 43.09
CA LYS A 2 -4.94 -29.89 42.54
C LYS A 2 -4.82 -29.94 41.00
N ALA A 3 -5.80 -30.52 40.29
CA ALA A 3 -5.75 -30.64 38.82
C ALA A 3 -5.87 -29.30 38.07
N LYS A 4 -6.65 -28.35 38.59
CA LYS A 4 -6.81 -27.02 37.97
C LYS A 4 -5.54 -26.16 38.10
N VAL A 5 -4.78 -26.34 39.18
CA VAL A 5 -3.51 -25.63 39.41
C VAL A 5 -2.40 -26.21 38.53
N LEU A 6 -2.33 -27.53 38.36
CA LEU A 6 -1.37 -28.16 37.45
C LEU A 6 -1.62 -27.80 35.98
N PHE A 7 -2.89 -27.72 35.57
CA PHE A 7 -3.27 -27.30 34.22
C PHE A 7 -2.86 -25.83 33.97
N ALA A 8 -3.06 -24.94 34.93
CA ALA A 8 -2.62 -23.55 34.84
C ALA A 8 -1.08 -23.43 34.79
N CYS A 9 -0.33 -24.21 35.56
CA CYS A 9 1.14 -24.11 35.61
C CYS A 9 1.87 -24.70 34.39
N ILE A 10 1.22 -25.55 33.57
CA ILE A 10 1.86 -26.20 32.41
C ILE A 10 1.28 -25.67 31.09
N VAL A 11 -0.03 -25.48 31.01
CA VAL A 11 -0.70 -25.09 29.76
C VAL A 11 -0.51 -23.61 29.46
N LEU A 12 -0.52 -22.72 30.47
CA LEU A 12 -0.26 -21.29 30.25
C LEU A 12 1.17 -21.06 29.74
N PRO A 13 2.23 -21.59 30.38
CA PRO A 13 3.59 -21.43 29.85
C PRO A 13 3.77 -22.05 28.46
N ALA A 14 3.18 -23.22 28.19
CA ALA A 14 3.23 -23.83 26.87
C ALA A 14 2.53 -22.97 25.80
N LEU A 15 1.39 -22.36 26.12
CA LEU A 15 0.72 -21.38 25.27
C LEU A 15 1.58 -20.14 25.03
N PHE A 16 2.21 -19.60 26.08
CA PHE A 16 3.12 -18.47 25.96
C PHE A 16 4.32 -18.80 25.07
N VAL A 17 4.95 -19.96 25.24
CA VAL A 17 6.07 -20.41 24.41
C VAL A 17 5.63 -20.64 22.96
N ALA A 18 4.47 -21.26 22.74
CA ALA A 18 3.93 -21.45 21.40
C ALA A 18 3.61 -20.12 20.70
N LEU A 19 3.02 -19.15 21.42
CA LEU A 19 2.78 -17.80 20.92
C LEU A 19 4.08 -17.05 20.64
N TRP A 20 5.10 -17.22 21.48
CA TRP A 20 6.41 -16.59 21.32
C TRP A 20 7.17 -17.15 20.11
N ILE A 21 7.17 -18.47 19.93
CA ILE A 21 7.75 -19.14 18.74
C ILE A 21 6.98 -18.73 17.48
N TYR A 22 5.65 -18.69 17.53
CA TYR A 22 4.82 -18.23 16.42
C TYR A 22 5.11 -16.77 16.07
N GLY A 23 5.26 -15.90 17.07
CA GLY A 23 5.63 -14.50 16.87
C GLY A 23 7.00 -14.34 16.20
N ASN A 24 8.02 -15.01 16.72
CA ASN A 24 9.37 -14.94 16.16
C ASN A 24 9.46 -15.51 14.74
N THR A 25 8.76 -16.61 14.46
CA THR A 25 8.70 -17.17 13.10
C THR A 25 7.91 -16.27 12.15
N ALA A 26 6.84 -15.62 12.61
CA ALA A 26 6.11 -14.65 11.81
C ALA A 26 6.95 -13.41 11.48
N ILE A 27 7.76 -12.93 12.43
CA ILE A 27 8.70 -11.81 12.21
C ILE A 27 9.78 -12.24 11.21
N SER A 28 10.43 -13.38 11.42
CA SER A 28 11.53 -13.84 10.56
C SER A 28 11.06 -14.13 9.12
N VAL A 29 9.94 -14.83 8.95
CA VAL A 29 9.35 -15.09 7.63
C VAL A 29 8.83 -13.79 7.01
N GLY A 30 8.20 -12.93 7.81
CA GLY A 30 7.67 -11.66 7.34
C GLY A 30 8.76 -10.72 6.83
N GLU A 31 9.87 -10.61 7.56
CA GLU A 31 11.04 -9.84 7.15
C GLU A 31 11.65 -10.38 5.85
N GLN A 32 11.84 -11.71 5.76
CA GLN A 32 12.41 -12.33 4.56
C GLN A 32 11.51 -12.16 3.32
N GLU A 33 10.20 -12.35 3.46
CA GLU A 33 9.24 -12.30 2.36
C GLU A 33 8.83 -10.87 1.97
N SER A 34 9.06 -9.86 2.84
CA SER A 34 8.84 -8.44 2.53
C SER A 34 10.07 -7.73 1.99
N ARG A 35 11.26 -8.31 2.14
CA ARG A 35 12.55 -7.72 1.78
C ARG A 35 12.59 -7.17 0.35
N TRP A 36 11.98 -7.86 -0.60
CA TRP A 36 11.98 -7.44 -2.00
C TRP A 36 11.21 -6.14 -2.27
N ILE A 37 10.23 -5.78 -1.43
CA ILE A 37 9.52 -4.50 -1.56
C ILE A 37 10.38 -3.37 -1.01
N ILE A 38 11.00 -3.59 0.15
CA ILE A 38 11.66 -2.54 0.91
C ILE A 38 13.09 -2.32 0.38
N GLN A 39 13.87 -3.39 0.23
CA GLN A 39 15.26 -3.32 -0.17
C GLN A 39 15.41 -3.34 -1.70
N ASP A 40 14.79 -4.30 -2.40
CA ASP A 40 15.08 -4.49 -3.82
C ASP A 40 14.43 -3.43 -4.73
N MET A 41 13.36 -2.74 -4.30
CA MET A 41 12.74 -1.68 -5.10
C MET A 41 13.41 -0.32 -4.93
N TRP A 42 13.78 0.08 -3.71
CA TRP A 42 14.20 1.46 -3.42
C TRP A 42 15.44 1.61 -2.53
N GLY A 43 16.08 0.50 -2.12
CA GLY A 43 17.35 0.50 -1.39
C GLY A 43 17.23 0.49 0.13
N GLU A 44 18.35 0.19 0.80
CA GLU A 44 18.45 0.19 2.27
C GLU A 44 18.38 1.62 2.84
N GLY A 45 17.68 1.81 3.96
CA GLY A 45 17.55 3.11 4.64
C GLY A 45 16.32 3.94 4.24
N TYR A 46 15.46 3.41 3.37
CA TYR A 46 14.23 4.04 2.89
C TYR A 46 13.28 4.54 4.02
N PHE A 47 13.09 3.76 5.09
CA PHE A 47 12.28 4.19 6.25
C PHE A 47 12.98 5.24 7.13
N ASN A 48 14.30 5.43 6.98
CA ASN A 48 15.12 6.28 7.84
C ASN A 48 15.41 7.66 7.24
N SER A 49 14.96 7.95 6.01
CA SER A 49 15.11 9.28 5.40
C SER A 49 14.26 10.33 6.12
N ALA A 50 14.92 11.34 6.69
CA ALA A 50 14.25 12.48 7.30
C ALA A 50 13.38 13.21 6.27
N VAL A 51 12.10 13.39 6.64
CA VAL A 51 10.98 13.83 5.80
C VAL A 51 11.24 15.18 5.13
N GLY A 52 11.16 15.23 3.79
CA GLY A 52 10.83 16.47 3.08
C GLY A 52 9.35 16.82 3.29
N GLY A 53 9.05 18.09 3.59
CA GLY A 53 7.68 18.52 3.89
C GLY A 53 6.71 18.21 2.75
N LEU A 54 5.55 17.62 3.07
CA LEU A 54 4.48 17.40 2.09
C LEU A 54 3.71 18.69 1.83
N GLU A 55 3.50 19.00 0.56
CA GLU A 55 2.59 20.06 0.13
C GLU A 55 1.13 19.63 0.35
N GLY A 56 0.22 20.62 0.33
CA GLY A 56 -1.19 20.38 0.67
C GLY A 56 -1.85 19.31 -0.21
N TYR A 57 -1.63 19.34 -1.53
CA TYR A 57 -2.25 18.37 -2.45
C TYR A 57 -1.63 16.97 -2.35
N GLU A 58 -0.36 16.86 -1.97
CA GLU A 58 0.33 15.59 -1.72
C GLU A 58 -0.27 14.89 -0.49
N ARG A 59 -0.47 15.64 0.59
CA ARG A 59 -1.14 15.13 1.80
C ARG A 59 -2.56 14.64 1.50
N ILE A 60 -3.31 15.42 0.71
CA ILE A 60 -4.66 15.06 0.27
C ILE A 60 -4.64 13.77 -0.55
N ASN A 61 -3.63 13.55 -1.38
CA ASN A 61 -3.48 12.29 -2.12
C ASN A 61 -3.27 11.10 -1.21
N LEU A 62 -2.37 11.19 -0.23
CA LEU A 62 -2.16 10.12 0.74
C LEU A 62 -3.45 9.83 1.54
N LEU A 63 -4.14 10.86 2.01
CA LEU A 63 -5.43 10.70 2.70
C LEU A 63 -6.50 10.05 1.80
N SER A 64 -6.47 10.31 0.49
CA SER A 64 -7.39 9.68 -0.46
C SER A 64 -7.16 8.18 -0.63
N LEU A 65 -5.99 7.64 -0.26
CA LEU A 65 -5.70 6.21 -0.34
C LEU A 65 -6.32 5.43 0.81
N GLN A 66 -6.58 6.08 1.95
CA GLN A 66 -7.16 5.46 3.14
C GLN A 66 -8.60 4.95 2.93
N LYS A 67 -8.98 3.95 3.71
CA LYS A 67 -10.33 3.38 3.72
C LYS A 67 -11.34 4.39 4.25
N GLY A 68 -12.46 4.57 3.56
CA GLY A 68 -13.50 5.52 3.97
C GLY A 68 -13.20 6.98 3.60
N SER A 69 -12.15 7.22 2.82
CA SER A 69 -11.82 8.53 2.24
C SER A 69 -12.98 9.13 1.44
N SER A 70 -13.81 8.31 0.80
CA SER A 70 -15.05 8.72 0.12
C SER A 70 -16.12 9.33 1.03
N LYS A 71 -15.95 9.23 2.36
CA LYS A 71 -16.85 9.83 3.36
C LYS A 71 -16.24 11.05 4.04
N ASN A 72 -15.01 11.40 3.71
CA ASN A 72 -14.33 12.56 4.28
C ASN A 72 -14.72 13.83 3.50
N GLN A 73 -15.61 14.64 4.09
CA GLN A 73 -16.15 15.84 3.44
C GLN A 73 -15.08 16.90 3.17
N GLU A 74 -14.07 17.04 4.04
CA GLU A 74 -12.97 17.97 3.85
C GLU A 74 -12.16 17.59 2.61
N LEU A 75 -11.83 16.30 2.50
CA LEU A 75 -11.09 15.75 1.36
C LEU A 75 -11.85 15.92 0.04
N ILE A 76 -13.15 15.59 0.03
CA ILE A 76 -14.02 15.80 -1.14
C ILE A 76 -14.04 17.28 -1.53
N THR A 77 -14.25 18.16 -0.55
CA THR A 77 -14.33 19.61 -0.79
C THR A 77 -13.01 20.15 -1.35
N TYR A 78 -11.88 19.67 -0.84
CA TYR A 78 -10.57 20.07 -1.35
C TYR A 78 -10.39 19.70 -2.82
N VAL A 79 -10.67 18.44 -3.17
CA VAL A 79 -10.49 17.93 -4.54
C VAL A 79 -11.42 18.66 -5.52
N VAL A 80 -12.68 18.89 -5.14
CA VAL A 80 -13.66 19.62 -5.97
C VAL A 80 -13.23 21.08 -6.18
N ARG A 81 -12.79 21.77 -5.12
CA ARG A 81 -12.35 23.18 -5.20
C ARG A 81 -11.06 23.37 -5.99
N ASN A 82 -10.18 22.37 -5.99
CA ASN A 82 -8.89 22.41 -6.68
C ASN A 82 -8.90 21.66 -8.01
N LYS A 83 -10.08 21.45 -8.63
CA LYS A 83 -10.17 20.85 -9.96
C LYS A 83 -9.29 21.60 -10.95
N CYS A 84 -8.57 20.86 -11.76
CA CYS A 84 -7.58 21.37 -12.70
C CYS A 84 -7.61 20.51 -13.98
N THR A 85 -6.98 21.01 -15.04
CA THR A 85 -6.87 20.30 -16.33
C THR A 85 -5.53 20.51 -17.03
N ASP A 86 -4.56 21.13 -16.38
CA ASP A 86 -3.22 21.32 -16.93
C ASP A 86 -2.34 20.05 -16.77
N GLY A 87 -1.18 20.04 -17.42
CA GLY A 87 -0.22 18.93 -17.38
C GLY A 87 0.78 18.99 -16.23
N SER A 88 0.50 19.74 -15.15
CA SER A 88 1.40 19.81 -13.99
C SER A 88 1.30 18.57 -13.11
N GLU A 89 2.38 18.30 -12.36
CA GLU A 89 2.40 17.29 -11.30
C GLU A 89 1.28 17.52 -10.27
N ARG A 90 1.09 18.77 -9.82
CA ARG A 90 -0.01 19.13 -8.92
C ARG A 90 -1.36 18.67 -9.46
N CYS A 91 -1.61 18.89 -10.75
CA CYS A 91 -2.87 18.52 -11.33
C CYS A 91 -3.05 17.00 -11.43
N TYR A 92 -2.01 16.29 -11.86
CA TYR A 92 -1.96 14.82 -11.84
C TYR A 92 -2.29 14.24 -10.46
N VAL A 93 -1.68 14.79 -9.40
CA VAL A 93 -1.90 14.33 -8.03
C VAL A 93 -3.33 14.60 -7.58
N ILE A 94 -3.89 15.79 -7.84
CA ILE A 94 -5.29 16.13 -7.48
C ILE A 94 -6.30 15.24 -8.22
N MET A 95 -6.12 15.05 -9.53
CA MET A 95 -6.98 14.17 -10.34
C MET A 95 -6.90 12.71 -9.87
N THR A 96 -5.72 12.25 -9.47
CA THR A 96 -5.55 10.91 -8.90
C THR A 96 -6.23 10.80 -7.53
N SER A 97 -6.19 11.85 -6.70
CA SER A 97 -6.94 11.90 -5.44
C SER A 97 -8.45 11.78 -5.67
N ALA A 98 -8.99 12.49 -6.69
CA ALA A 98 -10.40 12.34 -7.09
C ALA A 98 -10.73 10.90 -7.49
N SER A 99 -9.84 10.28 -8.24
CA SER A 99 -9.96 8.89 -8.69
C SER A 99 -10.00 7.91 -7.52
N ASN A 100 -9.15 8.13 -6.52
CA ASN A 100 -9.13 7.32 -5.29
C ASN A 100 -10.43 7.44 -4.48
N LEU A 101 -11.04 8.63 -4.43
CA LEU A 101 -12.35 8.84 -3.80
C LEU A 101 -13.46 8.04 -4.49
N LEU A 102 -13.49 8.07 -5.84
CA LEU A 102 -14.43 7.30 -6.64
C LEU A 102 -14.24 5.79 -6.43
N ILE A 103 -12.99 5.32 -6.45
CA ILE A 103 -12.64 3.92 -6.16
C ILE A 103 -13.10 3.53 -4.75
N ASP A 104 -12.88 4.39 -3.74
CA ASP A 104 -13.30 4.10 -2.38
C ASP A 104 -14.82 4.02 -2.24
N GLY A 105 -15.54 4.90 -2.95
CA GLY A 105 -17.00 5.00 -2.98
C GLY A 105 -17.71 3.92 -3.82
N GLY A 106 -16.97 3.07 -4.53
CA GLY A 106 -17.51 1.96 -5.33
C GLY A 106 -17.66 2.27 -6.82
N GLU A 107 -17.32 3.48 -7.27
CA GLU A 107 -17.32 3.87 -8.68
C GLU A 107 -16.01 3.46 -9.38
N PHE A 108 -15.77 2.15 -9.45
CA PHE A 108 -14.47 1.61 -9.84
C PHE A 108 -14.04 1.99 -11.27
N ASP A 109 -14.93 1.87 -12.26
CA ASP A 109 -14.60 2.15 -13.66
C ASP A 109 -14.29 3.63 -13.88
N SER A 110 -15.12 4.51 -13.31
CA SER A 110 -14.91 5.96 -13.35
C SER A 110 -13.61 6.36 -12.66
N GLY A 111 -13.34 5.80 -11.48
CA GLY A 111 -12.12 6.07 -10.74
C GLY A 111 -10.87 5.58 -11.48
N LEU A 112 -10.86 4.34 -11.99
CA LEU A 112 -9.72 3.83 -12.74
C LEU A 112 -9.46 4.64 -14.03
N ARG A 113 -10.51 4.99 -14.78
CA ARG A 113 -10.41 5.85 -15.96
C ARG A 113 -9.82 7.22 -15.60
N GLY A 114 -10.27 7.81 -14.49
CA GLY A 114 -9.72 9.08 -13.98
C GLY A 114 -8.22 8.99 -13.66
N ALA A 115 -7.77 7.90 -13.05
CA ALA A 115 -6.36 7.70 -12.73
C ALA A 115 -5.50 7.55 -14.00
N VAL A 116 -6.00 6.81 -15.00
CA VAL A 116 -5.35 6.67 -16.31
C VAL A 116 -5.27 8.00 -17.04
N GLU A 117 -6.35 8.79 -17.01
CA GLU A 117 -6.37 10.13 -17.60
C GLU A 117 -5.37 11.06 -16.91
N ALA A 118 -5.30 11.03 -15.58
CA ALA A 118 -4.39 11.85 -14.79
C ALA A 118 -2.92 11.58 -15.16
N VAL A 119 -2.50 10.30 -15.17
CA VAL A 119 -1.11 9.95 -15.51
C VAL A 119 -0.80 10.21 -16.99
N GLY A 120 -1.80 10.15 -17.87
CA GLY A 120 -1.64 10.46 -19.30
C GLY A 120 -1.37 11.94 -19.60
N ARG A 121 -1.63 12.84 -18.64
CA ARG A 121 -1.41 14.30 -18.78
C ARG A 121 0.01 14.74 -18.43
N VAL A 122 0.79 13.90 -17.74
CA VAL A 122 2.17 14.19 -17.37
C VAL A 122 3.15 13.39 -18.24
N LYS A 123 4.34 13.94 -18.47
CA LYS A 123 5.43 13.19 -19.11
C LYS A 123 5.97 12.18 -18.10
N THR A 124 5.62 10.91 -18.28
CA THR A 124 5.99 9.82 -17.36
C THR A 124 7.50 9.55 -17.29
N SER A 125 8.30 10.10 -18.21
CA SER A 125 9.77 10.03 -18.12
C SER A 125 10.33 10.88 -17.00
N ASP A 126 9.60 11.93 -16.59
CA ASP A 126 10.11 12.99 -15.71
C ASP A 126 9.49 12.92 -14.30
N VAL A 127 8.46 12.08 -14.12
CA VAL A 127 7.68 11.96 -12.87
C VAL A 127 7.58 10.51 -12.44
N CYS A 128 7.88 10.21 -11.17
CA CYS A 128 7.70 8.88 -10.63
C CYS A 128 6.21 8.47 -10.63
N PRO A 129 5.82 7.32 -11.20
CA PRO A 129 4.42 6.92 -11.30
C PRO A 129 3.81 6.36 -10.01
N ILE A 130 4.43 6.58 -8.84
CA ILE A 130 3.99 6.01 -7.55
C ILE A 130 2.55 6.37 -7.19
N VAL A 131 2.11 7.61 -7.47
CA VAL A 131 0.74 8.08 -7.19
C VAL A 131 -0.28 7.29 -8.03
N PHE A 132 0.01 7.05 -9.32
CA PHE A 132 -0.80 6.23 -10.21
C PHE A 132 -0.80 4.76 -9.79
N GLU A 133 0.37 4.18 -9.50
CA GLU A 133 0.49 2.78 -9.06
C GLU A 133 -0.30 2.53 -7.77
N SER A 134 -0.23 3.44 -6.79
CA SER A 134 -1.04 3.38 -5.56
C SER A 134 -2.54 3.40 -5.84
N ALA A 135 -3.00 4.24 -6.77
CA ALA A 135 -4.41 4.28 -7.16
C ALA A 135 -4.87 2.97 -7.83
N VAL A 136 -4.06 2.40 -8.72
CA VAL A 136 -4.35 1.11 -9.35
C VAL A 136 -4.39 0.00 -8.30
N LEU A 137 -3.46 0.00 -7.34
CA LEU A 137 -3.40 -0.99 -6.28
C LEU A 137 -4.61 -0.89 -5.34
N LYS A 138 -5.03 0.33 -4.99
CA LYS A 138 -6.28 0.60 -4.27
C LYS A 138 -7.49 0.02 -5.01
N TYR A 139 -7.59 0.24 -6.32
CA TYR A 139 -8.63 -0.36 -7.14
C TYR A 139 -8.60 -1.90 -7.06
N LYS A 140 -7.42 -2.53 -7.18
CA LYS A 140 -7.29 -3.98 -7.05
C LYS A 140 -7.71 -4.48 -5.67
N ILE A 141 -7.33 -3.80 -4.59
CA ILE A 141 -7.74 -4.15 -3.22
C ILE A 141 -9.26 -4.12 -3.08
N LYS A 142 -9.94 -3.12 -3.64
CA LYS A 142 -11.41 -3.05 -3.65
C LYS A 142 -12.03 -4.21 -4.44
N VAL A 143 -11.48 -4.53 -5.61
CA VAL A 143 -11.93 -5.70 -6.40
C VAL A 143 -11.73 -6.99 -5.60
N LEU A 144 -10.56 -7.22 -5.01
CA LEU A 144 -10.25 -8.40 -4.19
C LEU A 144 -11.23 -8.55 -3.02
N SER A 145 -11.57 -7.45 -2.36
CA SER A 145 -12.51 -7.42 -1.23
C SER A 145 -13.93 -7.89 -1.60
N SER A 146 -14.29 -7.83 -2.89
CA SER A 146 -15.60 -8.28 -3.40
C SER A 146 -15.59 -9.74 -3.89
N LYS A 147 -14.43 -10.40 -3.94
CA LYS A 147 -14.29 -11.76 -4.45
C LYS A 147 -14.38 -12.79 -3.32
N GLY A 148 -14.76 -14.02 -3.68
CA GLY A 148 -14.65 -15.17 -2.77
C GLY A 148 -13.18 -15.45 -2.42
N ILE A 149 -12.94 -16.00 -1.22
CA ILE A 149 -11.60 -16.19 -0.63
C ILE A 149 -10.61 -16.84 -1.60
N SER A 150 -11.00 -17.94 -2.27
CA SER A 150 -10.11 -18.65 -3.21
C SER A 150 -9.70 -17.78 -4.41
N SER A 151 -10.66 -17.04 -4.99
CA SER A 151 -10.41 -16.14 -6.12
C SER A 151 -9.55 -14.94 -5.72
N ALA A 152 -9.87 -14.31 -4.58
CA ALA A 152 -9.06 -13.22 -4.03
C ALA A 152 -7.61 -13.68 -3.81
N ARG A 153 -7.43 -14.86 -3.21
CA ARG A 153 -6.10 -15.42 -2.95
C ARG A 153 -5.28 -15.64 -4.20
N SER A 154 -5.87 -16.27 -5.23
CA SER A 154 -5.18 -16.51 -6.51
C SER A 154 -4.80 -15.19 -7.18
N MET A 155 -5.74 -14.24 -7.26
CA MET A 155 -5.50 -12.95 -7.89
C MET A 155 -4.43 -12.13 -7.15
N SER A 156 -4.43 -12.14 -5.82
CA SER A 156 -3.41 -11.43 -5.03
C SER A 156 -2.00 -11.98 -5.28
N LYS A 157 -1.85 -13.31 -5.37
CA LYS A 157 -0.56 -13.93 -5.72
C LYS A 157 -0.07 -13.47 -7.09
N ASP A 158 -0.96 -13.41 -8.09
CA ASP A 158 -0.60 -12.92 -9.42
C ASP A 158 -0.22 -11.43 -9.43
N ILE A 159 -0.94 -10.60 -8.67
CA ILE A 159 -0.61 -9.18 -8.49
C ILE A 159 0.78 -9.03 -7.87
N LEU A 160 1.05 -9.72 -6.74
CA LEU A 160 2.33 -9.65 -6.05
C LEU A 160 3.48 -10.15 -6.94
N LYS A 161 3.26 -11.23 -7.68
CA LYS A 161 4.23 -11.74 -8.65
C LYS A 161 4.56 -10.70 -9.71
N LYS A 162 3.56 -9.98 -10.24
CA LYS A 162 3.78 -8.91 -11.23
C LYS A 162 4.57 -7.75 -10.62
N ILE A 163 4.19 -7.28 -9.44
CA ILE A 163 4.89 -6.19 -8.75
C ILE A 163 6.37 -6.56 -8.52
N LYS A 164 6.63 -7.78 -8.02
CA LYS A 164 7.99 -8.25 -7.77
C LYS A 164 8.85 -8.34 -9.04
N LEU A 165 8.29 -8.83 -10.15
CA LEU A 165 9.04 -8.99 -11.40
C LEU A 165 9.25 -7.65 -12.14
N ASN A 166 8.20 -6.84 -12.20
CA ASN A 166 8.15 -5.65 -13.04
C ASN A 166 8.47 -4.35 -12.30
N GLY A 167 8.66 -4.40 -10.98
CA GLY A 167 8.85 -3.20 -10.14
C GLY A 167 7.57 -2.40 -9.93
N GLY A 168 6.40 -2.96 -10.24
CA GLY A 168 5.10 -2.31 -10.12
C GLY A 168 4.03 -3.12 -10.86
N LEU A 169 2.77 -2.72 -10.73
CA LEU A 169 1.66 -3.45 -11.34
C LEU A 169 1.40 -3.02 -12.79
N MET A 170 1.47 -1.72 -13.08
CA MET A 170 1.25 -1.18 -14.43
C MET A 170 2.47 -0.42 -14.97
N ARG A 171 3.26 0.21 -14.10
CA ARG A 171 4.46 1.00 -14.38
C ARG A 171 5.58 0.56 -13.45
N ASP A 172 6.82 0.58 -13.95
CA ASP A 172 8.00 0.25 -13.15
C ASP A 172 8.31 1.40 -12.17
N LEU A 173 8.46 1.08 -10.89
CA LEU A 173 8.84 2.02 -9.82
C LEU A 173 10.34 1.98 -9.51
N ARG A 174 11.12 1.13 -10.20
CA ARG A 174 12.59 1.04 -10.10
C ARG A 174 13.27 1.99 -11.08
N THR A 175 12.72 3.19 -11.23
CA THR A 175 13.28 4.24 -12.10
C THR A 175 14.08 5.23 -11.29
N LYS A 176 15.04 5.91 -11.92
CA LYS A 176 15.81 6.98 -11.27
C LYS A 176 14.90 8.04 -10.64
N SER A 177 13.84 8.46 -11.35
CA SER A 177 12.88 9.44 -10.84
C SER A 177 12.20 8.98 -9.54
N CYS A 178 11.93 7.69 -9.39
CA CYS A 178 11.35 7.14 -8.17
C CYS A 178 12.38 6.98 -7.05
N THR A 179 13.61 6.58 -7.38
CA THR A 179 14.71 6.55 -6.39
C THR A 179 15.02 7.94 -5.85
N ASP A 180 15.03 8.97 -6.70
CA ASP A 180 15.24 10.35 -6.26
C ASP A 180 14.05 10.82 -5.40
N LEU A 181 12.80 10.54 -5.83
CA LEU A 181 11.59 10.91 -5.09
C LEU A 181 11.48 10.19 -3.74
N SER A 182 11.93 8.93 -3.62
CA SER A 182 11.82 8.16 -2.37
C SER A 182 12.64 8.79 -1.25
N GLY A 183 13.79 9.39 -1.56
CA GLY A 183 14.58 10.15 -0.58
C GLY A 183 13.97 11.50 -0.20
N ILE A 184 13.21 12.14 -1.10
CA ILE A 184 12.62 13.47 -0.87
C ILE A 184 11.24 13.38 -0.19
N LYS A 185 10.40 12.44 -0.66
CA LYS A 185 9.00 12.27 -0.27
C LYS A 185 8.72 10.79 0.09
N PRO A 186 9.35 10.24 1.14
CA PRO A 186 9.23 8.82 1.48
C PRO A 186 7.79 8.38 1.75
N ALA A 187 6.91 9.29 2.19
CA ALA A 187 5.51 9.00 2.52
C ALA A 187 4.70 8.34 1.38
N TYR A 188 4.97 8.69 0.10
CA TYR A 188 4.27 8.05 -1.04
C TYR A 188 4.57 6.56 -1.16
N PHE A 189 5.82 6.22 -0.92
CA PHE A 189 6.32 4.85 -1.02
C PHE A 189 5.89 4.03 0.21
N HIS A 190 5.70 4.68 1.38
CA HIS A 190 5.26 4.02 2.61
C HIS A 190 3.82 3.59 2.42
N GLU A 191 3.00 4.53 1.94
CA GLU A 191 1.60 4.26 1.63
C GLU A 191 1.47 3.18 0.55
N TYR A 192 2.32 3.20 -0.49
CA TYR A 192 2.34 2.11 -1.47
C TYR A 192 2.71 0.76 -0.83
N ALA A 193 3.73 0.70 0.02
CA ALA A 193 4.13 -0.52 0.71
C ALA A 193 2.98 -1.07 1.60
N LEU A 194 2.24 -0.19 2.28
CA LEU A 194 1.03 -0.56 3.02
C LEU A 194 -0.05 -1.13 2.10
N LEU A 195 -0.28 -0.54 0.92
CA LEU A 195 -1.20 -1.11 -0.08
C LEU A 195 -0.74 -2.50 -0.55
N VAL A 196 0.56 -2.72 -0.75
CA VAL A 196 1.09 -4.05 -1.09
C VAL A 196 0.88 -5.03 0.08
N ALA A 197 1.08 -4.60 1.32
CA ALA A 197 0.83 -5.39 2.53
C ALA A 197 -0.64 -5.85 2.62
N TYR A 198 -1.60 -4.98 2.27
CA TYR A 198 -3.01 -5.38 2.16
C TYR A 198 -3.23 -6.48 1.11
N VAL A 199 -2.58 -6.40 -0.06
CA VAL A 199 -2.65 -7.45 -1.08
C VAL A 199 -2.02 -8.75 -0.59
N MET A 200 -0.90 -8.67 0.14
CA MET A 200 -0.26 -9.81 0.81
C MET A 200 -1.19 -10.49 1.81
N GLY A 201 -1.98 -9.72 2.56
CA GLY A 201 -3.03 -10.23 3.45
C GLY A 201 -4.03 -11.15 2.73
N PHE A 202 -4.51 -10.74 1.55
CA PHE A 202 -5.39 -11.58 0.72
C PHE A 202 -4.71 -12.84 0.17
N ALA A 203 -3.40 -12.80 -0.10
CA ALA A 203 -2.66 -13.97 -0.58
C ALA A 203 -2.52 -15.07 0.49
N GLY A 204 -2.55 -14.70 1.77
CA GLY A 204 -2.51 -15.60 2.91
C GLY A 204 -1.16 -16.33 3.08
N GLY A 205 -1.06 -17.20 4.08
CA GLY A 205 0.17 -17.94 4.36
C GLY A 205 1.31 -17.02 4.76
N ASP A 206 2.52 -17.27 4.26
CA ASP A 206 3.71 -16.49 4.59
C ASP A 206 3.67 -15.06 4.07
N LEU A 207 2.99 -14.82 2.95
CA LEU A 207 2.76 -13.46 2.45
C LEU A 207 1.94 -12.63 3.43
N ALA A 208 0.90 -13.20 4.05
CA ALA A 208 0.12 -12.45 5.04
C ALA A 208 0.96 -12.07 6.28
N LYS A 209 1.94 -12.90 6.66
CA LYS A 209 2.89 -12.55 7.72
C LYS A 209 3.81 -11.39 7.28
N ALA A 210 4.25 -11.40 6.02
CA ALA A 210 5.03 -10.32 5.43
C ALA A 210 4.26 -8.99 5.40
N GLY A 211 2.97 -9.03 5.04
CA GLY A 211 2.09 -7.86 5.10
C GLY A 211 1.99 -7.29 6.52
N ALA A 212 1.74 -8.15 7.51
CA ALA A 212 1.67 -7.74 8.92
C ALA A 212 2.99 -7.14 9.43
N TYR A 213 4.12 -7.68 8.98
CA TYR A 213 5.44 -7.12 9.31
C TYR A 213 5.60 -5.69 8.74
N ILE A 214 5.26 -5.48 7.46
CA ILE A 214 5.32 -4.15 6.83
C ILE A 214 4.42 -3.14 7.57
N GLU A 215 3.19 -3.52 7.91
CA GLU A 215 2.26 -2.66 8.64
C GLU A 215 2.78 -2.25 10.02
N PHE A 216 3.49 -3.14 10.70
CA PHE A 216 4.12 -2.87 12.00
C PHE A 216 5.35 -1.97 11.85
N SER A 217 6.20 -2.20 10.84
CA SER A 217 7.43 -1.44 10.61
C SER A 217 7.20 -0.04 10.03
N ALA A 218 6.02 0.24 9.49
CA ALA A 218 5.65 1.54 8.92
C ALA A 218 5.02 2.52 9.94
N GLN A 219 4.87 2.11 11.21
CA GLN A 219 4.39 2.95 12.33
C GLN A 219 5.55 3.63 13.05
#